data_AF-A0A455VZN9-F1
#
_entry.id   AF-A0A455VZN9-F1
#
_cell.length_a   1.000
_cell.length_b   1.000
_cell.length_c   1.000
_cell.angle_alpha   90.00
_cell.angle_beta   90.00
_cell.angle_gamma   90.00
#
_symmetry.space_group_name_H-M   'P 1'
#
loop_
_entity.id
_entity.type
_entity.pdbx_description
1 polymer ?
#
loop_
_entity_poly.entity_id
_entity_poly.type
_entity_poly.pdbx_seq_one_letter_code
_entity_poly.pdbx_strand_id
1 'polypeptide(L)'
;MNANLVVHSPEFRAAFLRSCIADAYISLMVRINGEAVYIEDGERIELTPDRVAMNILYHIEAPWINEFGQEEGHRLACDVLERMLSPGYMAENIRLSAFGVSELREVYRDIVFGAPDGEVPPGFSITTAGVGEVLL
;
A
#
# COMPACT_ATOMS: atom_id res chain seq x y z
N MET A 1 -21.29 -6.33 -17.97
CA MET A 1 -19.96 -6.04 -17.39
C MET A 1 -19.15 -7.32 -17.43
N ASN A 2 -18.04 -7.32 -18.17
CA ASN A 2 -17.19 -8.50 -18.35
C ASN A 2 -16.22 -8.59 -17.17
N ALA A 3 -16.34 -9.61 -16.32
CA ALA A 3 -15.49 -9.77 -15.12
C ALA A 3 -13.98 -9.78 -15.45
N ASN A 4 -13.61 -10.20 -16.67
CA ASN A 4 -12.23 -10.19 -17.15
C ASN A 4 -11.62 -8.78 -17.33
N LEU A 5 -12.43 -7.73 -17.55
CA LEU A 5 -11.91 -6.36 -17.67
C LEU A 5 -11.53 -5.75 -16.31
N VAL A 6 -12.19 -6.19 -15.23
CA VAL A 6 -11.96 -5.68 -13.87
C VAL A 6 -10.66 -6.21 -13.28
N VAL A 7 -10.30 -7.46 -13.58
CA VAL A 7 -9.04 -8.10 -13.10
C VAL A 7 -7.79 -7.50 -13.75
N HIS A 8 -7.95 -6.77 -14.86
CA HIS A 8 -6.84 -6.13 -15.57
C HIS A 8 -6.83 -4.60 -15.43
N SER A 9 -7.66 -4.01 -14.57
CA SER A 9 -7.63 -2.58 -14.35
C SER A 9 -6.36 -2.19 -13.57
N PRO A 10 -5.71 -1.06 -13.91
CA PRO A 10 -4.54 -0.57 -13.18
C PRO A 10 -4.81 -0.37 -11.68
N GLU A 11 -6.02 0.02 -11.33
CA GLU A 11 -6.44 0.28 -9.94
C GLU A 11 -6.55 -1.02 -9.15
N PHE A 12 -7.13 -2.07 -9.76
CA PHE A 12 -7.17 -3.40 -9.15
C PHE A 12 -5.77 -3.95 -8.94
N ARG A 13 -4.90 -3.80 -9.96
CA ARG A 13 -3.51 -4.24 -9.88
C ARG A 13 -2.75 -3.53 -8.76
N ALA A 14 -2.87 -2.21 -8.64
CA ALA A 14 -2.24 -1.44 -7.58
C ALA A 14 -2.74 -1.87 -6.19
N ALA A 15 -4.06 -2.04 -6.03
CA ALA A 15 -4.65 -2.53 -4.78
C ALA A 15 -4.16 -3.94 -4.40
N PHE A 16 -4.07 -4.84 -5.38
CA PHE A 16 -3.53 -6.18 -5.17
C PHE A 16 -2.06 -6.15 -4.76
N LEU A 17 -1.23 -5.38 -5.47
CA LEU A 17 0.18 -5.20 -5.13
C LEU A 17 0.37 -4.67 -3.71
N ARG A 18 -0.41 -3.64 -3.32
CA ARG A 18 -0.42 -3.13 -1.94
C ARG A 18 -0.70 -4.21 -0.91
N SER A 19 -1.72 -5.04 -1.15
CA SER A 19 -2.06 -6.14 -0.24
C SER A 19 -0.90 -7.13 -0.12
N CYS A 20 -0.29 -7.55 -1.24
CA CYS A 20 0.84 -8.47 -1.22
C CYS A 20 2.05 -7.89 -0.48
N ILE A 21 2.35 -6.60 -0.69
CA ILE A 21 3.44 -5.90 -0.03
C ILE A 21 3.18 -5.80 1.47
N ALA A 22 1.95 -5.44 1.87
CA ALA A 22 1.55 -5.35 3.27
C ALA A 22 1.72 -6.69 4.01
N ASP A 23 1.18 -7.78 3.45
CA ASP A 23 1.30 -9.11 4.03
C ASP A 23 2.76 -9.58 4.14
N ALA A 24 3.55 -9.31 3.09
CA ALA A 24 4.96 -9.67 3.07
C ALA A 24 5.78 -8.86 4.11
N TYR A 25 5.45 -7.58 4.30
CA TYR A 25 6.11 -6.73 5.30
C TYR A 25 5.74 -7.12 6.72
N ILE A 26 4.46 -7.35 7.00
CA ILE A 26 3.98 -7.83 8.30
C ILE A 26 4.65 -9.15 8.64
N SER A 27 4.69 -10.10 7.70
CA SER A 27 5.36 -11.39 7.89
C SER A 27 6.86 -11.22 8.19
N LEU A 28 7.52 -10.28 7.51
CA LEU A 28 8.92 -9.94 7.79
C LEU A 28 9.10 -9.36 9.20
N MET A 29 8.22 -8.45 9.62
CA MET A 29 8.31 -7.81 10.93
C MET A 29 8.00 -8.78 12.07
N VAL A 30 7.03 -9.68 11.91
CA VAL A 30 6.80 -10.78 12.84
C VAL A 30 8.04 -11.66 12.98
N ARG A 31 8.74 -11.94 11.87
CA ARG A 31 9.98 -12.74 11.92
C ARG A 31 11.12 -12.03 12.66
N ILE A 32 11.23 -10.70 12.53
CA ILE A 32 12.31 -9.91 13.15
C ILE A 32 12.00 -9.61 14.62
N ASN A 33 10.78 -9.17 14.91
CA ASN A 33 10.37 -8.61 16.20
C ASN A 33 9.54 -9.57 17.06
N GLY A 34 9.14 -10.72 16.51
CA GLY A 34 8.20 -11.66 17.14
C GLY A 34 6.72 -11.23 17.01
N GLU A 35 6.46 -10.02 16.57
CA GLU A 35 5.13 -9.40 16.50
C GLU A 35 5.01 -8.51 15.25
N ALA A 36 3.78 -8.22 14.82
CA ALA A 36 3.47 -7.39 13.65
C ALA A 36 3.65 -5.91 13.96
N VAL A 37 4.89 -5.49 14.25
CA VAL A 37 5.22 -4.11 14.62
C VAL A 37 6.48 -3.60 13.96
N TYR A 38 6.52 -2.31 13.69
CA TYR A 38 7.75 -1.57 13.42
C TYR A 38 8.28 -0.97 14.72
N ILE A 39 9.59 -1.04 14.95
CA ILE A 39 10.24 -0.50 16.15
C ILE A 39 11.46 0.29 15.70
N GLU A 40 11.50 1.58 16.03
CA GLU A 40 12.67 2.44 15.83
C GLU A 40 12.69 3.54 16.90
N ASP A 41 13.87 3.86 17.42
CA ASP A 41 14.10 4.87 18.48
C ASP A 41 13.20 4.74 19.73
N GLY A 42 12.81 3.52 20.09
CA GLY A 42 11.92 3.24 21.22
C GLY A 42 10.42 3.44 20.90
N GLU A 43 10.10 4.03 19.75
CA GLU A 43 8.75 4.11 19.23
C GLU A 43 8.33 2.78 18.61
N ARG A 44 7.03 2.49 18.73
CA ARG A 44 6.43 1.24 18.29
C ARG A 44 5.15 1.52 17.51
N ILE A 45 5.12 1.07 16.26
CA ILE A 45 3.97 1.21 15.36
C ILE A 45 3.38 -0.18 15.10
N GLU A 46 2.09 -0.35 15.38
CA GLU A 46 1.37 -1.57 15.05
C GLU A 46 1.13 -1.67 13.54
N LEU A 47 1.39 -2.85 12.96
CA LEU A 47 1.24 -3.09 11.53
C LEU A 47 0.01 -3.96 11.28
N THR A 48 -1.07 -3.33 10.83
CA THR A 48 -2.23 -4.03 10.27
C THR A 48 -2.21 -3.96 8.74
N PRO A 49 -2.81 -4.93 8.03
CA PRO A 49 -2.84 -4.90 6.56
C PRO A 49 -3.36 -3.57 6.00
N ASP A 50 -4.47 -3.06 6.56
CA ASP A 50 -5.07 -1.80 6.14
C ASP A 50 -4.15 -0.60 6.39
N ARG A 51 -3.49 -0.53 7.56
CA ARG A 51 -2.56 0.56 7.87
C ARG A 51 -1.37 0.56 6.92
N VAL A 52 -0.77 -0.61 6.70
CA VAL A 52 0.38 -0.74 5.78
C VAL A 52 -0.04 -0.37 4.35
N ALA A 53 -1.20 -0.85 3.89
CA ALA A 53 -1.72 -0.51 2.56
C ALA A 53 -2.02 0.99 2.40
N MET A 54 -2.54 1.64 3.44
CA MET A 54 -2.75 3.10 3.44
C MET A 54 -1.45 3.88 3.47
N ASN A 55 -0.45 3.42 4.22
CA ASN A 55 0.89 4.04 4.23
C ASN A 55 1.58 3.91 2.88
N ILE A 56 1.45 2.78 2.20
CA ILE A 56 1.92 2.63 0.81
C ILE A 56 1.20 3.60 -0.12
N LEU A 57 -0.13 3.69 -0.03
CA LEU A 57 -0.91 4.59 -0.87
C LEU A 57 -0.48 6.05 -0.67
N TYR A 58 -0.31 6.48 0.59
CA TYR A 58 -0.05 7.87 0.91
C TYR A 58 1.41 8.28 0.65
N HIS A 59 2.37 7.44 1.04
CA HIS A 59 3.79 7.79 1.02
C HIS A 59 4.53 7.30 -0.23
N ILE A 60 4.02 6.27 -0.91
CA ILE A 60 4.66 5.71 -2.10
C ILE A 60 3.87 6.09 -3.35
N GLU A 61 2.56 5.82 -3.41
CA GLU A 61 1.78 6.04 -4.65
C GLU A 61 1.40 7.51 -4.88
N ALA A 62 0.86 8.18 -3.86
CA ALA A 62 0.34 9.55 -3.99
C ALA A 62 1.40 10.58 -4.48
N PRO A 63 2.68 10.53 -4.08
CA PRO A 63 3.71 11.42 -4.63
C PRO A 63 3.81 11.36 -6.16
N TRP A 64 3.77 10.16 -6.76
CA TRP A 64 3.81 10.01 -8.22
C TRP A 64 2.57 10.62 -8.88
N ILE A 65 1.39 10.38 -8.30
CA ILE A 65 0.12 10.92 -8.83
C ILE A 65 0.10 12.46 -8.73
N ASN A 66 0.61 13.02 -7.64
CA ASN A 66 0.65 14.46 -7.42
C ASN A 66 1.65 15.15 -8.36
N GLU A 67 2.79 14.52 -8.65
CA GLU A 67 3.83 15.09 -9.52
C GLU A 67 3.54 14.91 -11.01
N PHE A 68 3.07 13.72 -11.42
CA PHE A 68 2.94 13.34 -12.84
C PHE A 68 1.49 13.25 -13.33
N GLY A 69 0.51 13.53 -12.45
CA GLY A 69 -0.91 13.43 -12.76
C GLY A 69 -1.45 11.99 -12.68
N GLN A 70 -2.75 11.85 -12.90
CA GLN A 70 -3.47 10.58 -12.67
C GLN A 70 -2.96 9.43 -13.53
N GLU A 71 -2.81 9.62 -14.84
CA GLU A 71 -2.47 8.52 -15.76
C GLU A 71 -1.01 8.07 -15.61
N GLU A 72 -0.07 8.99 -15.80
CA GLU A 72 1.37 8.68 -15.75
C GLU A 72 1.84 8.41 -14.31
N GLY A 73 1.34 9.16 -13.34
CA GLY A 73 1.65 8.94 -11.93
C GLY A 73 1.19 7.57 -11.43
N HIS A 74 -0.01 7.12 -11.81
CA HIS A 74 -0.49 5.77 -11.46
C HIS A 74 0.37 4.68 -12.10
N ARG A 75 0.78 4.88 -13.36
CA ARG A 75 1.68 3.95 -14.06
C ARG A 75 3.03 3.83 -13.34
N LEU A 76 3.65 4.96 -12.99
CA LEU A 76 4.93 5.01 -12.28
C LEU A 76 4.82 4.43 -10.87
N ALA A 77 3.74 4.72 -10.15
CA ALA A 77 3.47 4.13 -8.84
C ALA A 77 3.38 2.60 -8.94
N CYS A 78 2.64 2.06 -9.91
CA CYS A 78 2.59 0.62 -10.14
C CYS A 78 3.97 0.01 -10.42
N ASP A 79 4.80 0.64 -11.26
CA ASP A 79 6.15 0.17 -11.56
C ASP A 79 7.01 0.08 -10.28
N VAL A 80 6.86 1.04 -9.35
CA VAL A 80 7.51 1.03 -8.04
C VAL A 80 7.00 -0.14 -7.20
N LEU A 81 5.68 -0.30 -7.07
CA LEU A 81 5.09 -1.39 -6.27
C LEU A 81 5.51 -2.78 -6.78
N GLU A 82 5.58 -2.99 -8.09
CA GLU A 82 6.05 -4.25 -8.67
C GLU A 82 7.49 -4.56 -8.27
N ARG A 83 8.36 -3.55 -8.28
CA ARG A 83 9.78 -3.68 -7.89
C ARG A 83 9.95 -3.94 -6.41
N MET A 84 8.96 -3.63 -5.57
CA MET A 84 8.98 -3.95 -4.15
C MET A 84 8.81 -5.45 -3.87
N LEU A 85 8.35 -6.23 -4.86
CA LEU A 85 8.14 -7.68 -4.72
C LEU A 85 9.22 -8.49 -5.46
N SER A 86 9.52 -9.67 -4.93
CA SER A 86 10.47 -10.63 -5.51
C SER A 86 9.94 -12.06 -5.40
N PRO A 87 10.08 -12.91 -6.44
CA PRO A 87 10.62 -12.60 -7.77
C PRO A 87 9.65 -11.77 -8.66
N GLY A 88 8.47 -11.48 -8.14
CA GLY A 88 7.41 -10.71 -8.79
C GLY A 88 6.05 -11.14 -8.22
N TYR A 89 5.00 -10.36 -8.49
CA TYR A 89 3.67 -10.54 -7.91
C TYR A 89 2.86 -11.73 -8.48
N MET A 90 3.37 -12.40 -9.50
CA MET A 90 2.75 -13.58 -10.14
C MET A 90 3.36 -14.91 -9.69
N ALA A 91 4.29 -14.87 -8.71
CA ALA A 91 4.96 -16.06 -8.21
C ALA A 91 4.19 -16.69 -7.04
N GLU A 92 4.40 -17.99 -6.80
CA GLU A 92 3.77 -18.71 -5.68
C GLU A 92 4.31 -18.28 -4.30
N ASN A 93 5.57 -17.83 -4.24
CA ASN A 93 6.26 -17.44 -3.00
C ASN A 93 6.73 -16.00 -3.07
N ILE A 94 5.77 -15.08 -2.99
CA ILE A 94 6.03 -13.64 -3.01
C ILE A 94 6.66 -13.21 -1.69
N ARG A 95 7.74 -12.42 -1.79
CA ARG A 95 8.37 -11.73 -0.65
C ARG A 95 8.71 -10.30 -1.05
N LEU A 96 9.06 -9.48 -0.07
CA LEU A 96 9.67 -8.19 -0.36
C LEU A 96 11.03 -8.36 -1.03
N SER A 97 11.29 -7.54 -2.02
CA SER A 97 12.63 -7.31 -2.56
C SER A 97 13.45 -6.47 -1.58
N ALA A 98 14.78 -6.41 -1.77
CA ALA A 98 15.63 -5.53 -0.97
C ALA A 98 15.20 -4.05 -1.10
N PHE A 99 14.74 -3.66 -2.30
CA PHE A 99 14.16 -2.35 -2.56
C PHE A 99 12.88 -2.14 -1.72
N GLY A 100 11.92 -3.07 -1.78
CA GLY A 100 10.68 -2.96 -1.01
C GLY A 100 10.87 -2.92 0.51
N VAL A 101 11.88 -3.62 1.03
CA VAL A 101 12.26 -3.51 2.45
C VAL A 101 12.81 -2.12 2.79
N SER A 102 13.63 -1.54 1.90
CA SER A 102 14.19 -0.19 2.10
C SER A 102 13.09 0.87 2.12
N GLU A 103 12.22 0.87 1.10
CA GLU A 103 11.14 1.84 0.96
C GLU A 103 10.21 1.83 2.18
N LEU A 104 9.77 0.65 2.63
CA LEU A 104 8.87 0.56 3.79
C LEU A 104 9.57 0.98 5.09
N ARG A 105 10.86 0.69 5.25
CA ARG A 105 11.61 1.18 6.41
C ARG A 105 11.71 2.70 6.41
N GLU A 106 11.93 3.32 5.26
CA GLU A 106 11.95 4.78 5.15
C GLU A 106 10.58 5.37 5.48
N VAL A 107 9.49 4.84 4.92
CA VAL A 107 8.13 5.27 5.26
C VAL A 107 7.86 5.19 6.76
N TYR A 108 8.13 4.05 7.39
CA TYR A 108 7.85 3.89 8.82
C TYR A 108 8.81 4.69 9.71
N ARG A 109 10.05 4.93 9.27
CA ARG A 109 10.96 5.86 9.94
C ARG A 109 10.42 7.28 9.89
N ASP A 110 9.96 7.75 8.75
CA ASP A 110 9.42 9.09 8.60
C ASP A 110 8.17 9.26 9.46
N ILE A 111 7.33 8.23 9.58
CA ILE A 111 6.17 8.22 10.49
C ILE A 111 6.61 8.36 11.95
N VAL A 112 7.65 7.63 12.39
CA VAL A 112 8.25 7.79 13.73
C VAL A 112 8.68 9.24 13.98
N PHE A 113 9.19 9.93 12.95
CA PHE A 113 9.59 11.35 13.02
C PHE A 113 8.47 12.36 12.70
N GLY A 114 7.21 11.92 12.66
CA GLY A 114 6.04 12.79 12.60
C GLY A 114 5.36 12.91 11.23
N ALA A 115 5.74 12.10 10.25
CA ALA A 115 4.95 11.97 9.03
C ALA A 115 3.57 11.34 9.32
N PRO A 116 2.54 11.63 8.52
CA PRO A 116 1.20 11.07 8.74
C PRO A 116 1.21 9.53 8.75
N ASP A 117 0.73 8.93 9.83
CA ASP A 117 0.39 7.51 9.84
C ASP A 117 -1.02 7.37 9.23
N GLY A 118 -1.12 6.64 8.13
CA GLY A 118 -2.32 6.37 7.35
C GLY A 118 -3.33 5.48 8.07
N GLU A 119 -3.48 5.64 9.38
CA GLU A 119 -4.52 4.99 10.17
C GLU A 119 -5.89 5.35 9.61
N VAL A 120 -6.67 4.33 9.24
CA VAL A 120 -8.08 4.51 8.91
C VAL A 120 -8.83 4.75 10.22
N PRO A 121 -9.49 5.91 10.42
CA PRO A 121 -10.19 6.17 11.67
C PRO A 121 -11.32 5.16 11.91
N PRO A 122 -11.59 4.75 13.16
CA PRO A 122 -12.74 3.93 13.48
C PRO A 122 -14.04 4.56 12.98
N GLY A 123 -14.83 3.81 12.20
CA GLY A 123 -16.09 4.30 11.62
C GLY A 123 -15.94 5.03 10.29
N PHE A 124 -14.74 5.06 9.69
CA PHE A 124 -14.57 5.51 8.31
C PHE A 124 -15.48 4.69 7.38
N SER A 125 -16.28 5.39 6.56
CA SER A 125 -17.17 4.78 5.57
C SER A 125 -16.89 5.39 4.21
N ILE A 126 -16.69 4.53 3.21
CA ILE A 126 -16.54 4.96 1.83
C ILE A 126 -17.91 5.40 1.34
N THR A 127 -18.14 6.71 1.27
CA THR A 127 -19.33 7.27 0.64
C THR A 127 -19.06 7.32 -0.86
N THR A 128 -19.76 6.50 -1.65
CA THR A 128 -19.79 6.73 -3.08
C THR A 128 -20.44 8.10 -3.30
N ALA A 129 -19.80 8.98 -4.06
CA ALA A 129 -20.46 10.20 -4.54
C ALA A 129 -21.70 9.74 -5.30
N GLY A 130 -22.87 10.04 -4.74
CA GLY A 130 -24.14 9.54 -5.24
C GLY A 130 -24.28 9.84 -6.72
N VAL A 131 -24.62 8.80 -7.49
CA VAL A 131 -25.28 8.98 -8.78
C VAL A 131 -26.55 9.77 -8.48
N GLY A 132 -26.55 11.05 -8.82
CA GLY A 132 -27.74 11.86 -8.90
C GLY A 132 -28.59 11.36 -10.06
N GLU A 133 -29.36 10.30 -9.84
CA GLU A 133 -30.56 10.05 -10.63
C GLU A 133 -31.75 10.06 -9.68
N VAL A 134 -32.48 11.16 -9.72
CA VAL A 134 -33.85 11.23 -9.26
C VAL A 134 -34.65 10.30 -10.17
N LEU A 135 -35.09 9.17 -9.63
CA LEU A 135 -36.17 8.41 -10.23
C LEU A 135 -37.44 9.27 -10.19
N LEU A 136 -37.87 9.76 -11.36
CA LEU A 136 -39.27 10.06 -11.63
C LEU A 136 -39.88 8.90 -12.41
#